data_AF-A0A925YQI6-F1
#
_entry.id   AF-A0A925YQI6-F1
#
_cell.length_a   1.000
_cell.length_b   1.000
_cell.length_c   1.000
_cell.angle_alpha   90.00
_cell.angle_beta   90.00
_cell.angle_gamma   90.00
#
_symmetry.space_group_name_H-M   'P 1'
#
loop_
_entity.id
_entity.type
_entity.pdbx_description
1 polymer ?
#
loop_
_entity_poly.entity_id
_entity_poly.type
_entity_poly.pdbx_seq_one_letter_code
_entity_poly.pdbx_strand_id
1 'polypeptide(L)'
;MIKRRVFLTALLGLGAAGGAPHSPAGGIFANSEPWGAKLIAAAENQIGKTLWYDGAYVPLSYPGGDVPIERGVCTDVVIRAFRDGLGIDLQELVHEDMRRAFASYPRIWGLEKPDSNIDHRRVPNLQVFFSRRKASLPVSSDASLYLPGDVVTMTVAGGRPHIALVTHRASNDGLRPLCVHNIGAGARLEDILFAFDLTGHYRFRQ
;
A
#
# COMPACT_ATOMS: atom_id res chain seq x y z
N MET A 1 -34.87 -12.76 47.00
CA MET A 1 -36.03 -11.90 46.71
C MET A 1 -35.54 -10.53 46.26
N ILE A 2 -36.01 -10.08 45.10
CA ILE A 2 -36.02 -8.70 44.57
C ILE A 2 -34.65 -8.07 44.30
N LYS A 3 -34.17 -8.28 43.06
CA LYS A 3 -33.29 -7.35 42.33
C LYS A 3 -34.16 -6.23 41.75
N ARG A 4 -33.96 -4.98 42.16
CA ARG A 4 -34.43 -3.78 41.44
C ARG A 4 -33.51 -2.59 41.75
N ARG A 5 -32.70 -2.20 40.76
CA ARG A 5 -32.17 -0.83 40.57
C ARG A 5 -32.11 -0.63 39.05
N VAL A 6 -33.19 -0.10 38.48
CA VAL A 6 -33.38 1.31 38.08
C VAL A 6 -32.45 1.69 36.94
N PHE A 7 -33.10 1.88 35.79
CA PHE A 7 -32.61 2.50 34.56
C PHE A 7 -31.98 3.86 34.83
N LEU A 8 -30.86 4.14 34.18
CA LEU A 8 -30.57 5.48 33.68
C LEU A 8 -30.05 5.36 32.25
N THR A 9 -30.96 5.59 31.32
CA THR A 9 -30.72 5.80 29.89
C THR A 9 -29.91 7.09 29.73
N ALA A 10 -28.61 6.98 29.47
CA ALA A 10 -27.83 8.10 28.98
C ALA A 10 -27.97 8.15 27.45
N LEU A 11 -28.79 9.09 26.96
CA LEU A 11 -28.71 9.54 25.58
C LEU A 11 -27.36 10.26 25.40
N LEU A 12 -26.40 9.60 24.78
CA LEU A 12 -25.30 10.32 24.12
C LEU A 12 -25.80 10.71 22.72
N GLY A 13 -26.01 12.01 22.55
CA GLY A 13 -26.32 12.60 21.26
C GLY A 13 -25.24 12.25 20.24
N LEU A 14 -25.68 11.79 19.08
CA LEU A 14 -24.87 11.78 17.87
C LEU A 14 -24.58 13.25 17.50
N GLY A 15 -23.46 13.75 18.02
CA GLY A 15 -22.78 14.89 17.40
C GLY A 15 -22.25 14.40 16.06
N ALA A 16 -22.92 14.77 14.98
CA ALA A 16 -22.38 14.66 13.64
C ALA A 16 -21.11 15.52 13.57
N ALA A 17 -19.95 14.92 13.80
CA ALA A 17 -18.68 15.50 13.40
C ALA A 17 -18.69 15.50 11.87
N GLY A 18 -19.11 16.61 11.29
CA GLY A 18 -18.88 16.90 9.88
C GLY A 18 -17.40 16.79 9.62
N GLY A 19 -16.98 15.70 8.99
CA GLY A 19 -15.66 15.61 8.39
C GLY A 19 -15.56 16.72 7.38
N ALA A 20 -14.71 17.71 7.66
CA ALA A 20 -14.41 18.77 6.71
C ALA A 20 -13.97 18.12 5.38
N PRO A 21 -14.38 18.69 4.24
CA PRO A 21 -13.91 18.22 2.94
C PRO A 21 -12.38 18.23 2.96
N HIS A 22 -11.76 17.09 2.61
CA HIS A 22 -10.32 17.01 2.43
C HIS A 22 -9.91 18.08 1.41
N SER A 23 -9.26 19.14 1.87
CA SER A 23 -8.62 20.12 1.00
C SER A 23 -7.69 19.38 0.05
N PRO A 24 -7.71 19.68 -1.27
CA PRO A 24 -6.77 19.05 -2.19
C PRO A 24 -5.36 19.44 -1.75
N ALA A 25 -4.52 18.43 -1.55
CA ALA A 25 -3.09 18.59 -1.29
C ALA A 25 -2.49 19.69 -2.20
N GLY A 26 -1.85 20.66 -1.56
CA GLY A 26 -1.40 21.90 -2.19
C GLY A 26 -0.01 21.74 -2.82
N GLY A 27 0.03 21.55 -4.13
CA GLY A 27 1.24 21.72 -4.95
C GLY A 27 1.87 20.43 -5.49
N ILE A 28 2.82 20.62 -6.40
CA ILE A 28 3.65 19.57 -6.99
C ILE A 28 4.97 19.54 -6.21
N PHE A 29 5.32 18.39 -5.64
CA PHE A 29 6.60 18.19 -4.95
C PHE A 29 7.74 17.96 -5.95
N ALA A 30 7.52 17.10 -6.94
CA ALA A 30 8.48 16.76 -7.98
C ALA A 30 7.75 16.40 -9.28
N ASN A 31 8.36 16.70 -10.41
CA ASN A 31 7.83 16.30 -11.72
C ASN A 31 7.86 14.77 -11.85
N SER A 32 6.78 14.20 -12.40
CA SER A 32 6.72 12.78 -12.70
C SER A 32 7.16 12.51 -14.12
N GLU A 33 8.04 11.53 -14.29
CA GLU A 33 8.30 10.91 -15.59
C GLU A 33 7.01 10.27 -16.13
N PRO A 34 6.83 10.12 -17.46
CA PRO A 34 5.59 9.57 -18.03
C PRO A 34 5.17 8.21 -17.47
N TRP A 35 6.13 7.34 -17.16
CA TRP A 35 5.84 6.03 -16.54
C TRP A 35 5.32 6.19 -15.10
N GLY A 36 5.98 7.04 -14.30
CA GLY A 36 5.60 7.31 -12.92
C GLY A 36 4.23 7.98 -12.85
N ALA A 37 3.94 8.89 -13.78
CA ALA A 37 2.63 9.53 -13.91
C ALA A 37 1.50 8.51 -14.14
N LYS A 38 1.69 7.53 -15.03
CA LYS A 38 0.72 6.45 -15.28
C LYS A 38 0.52 5.57 -14.04
N LEU A 39 1.62 5.20 -13.39
CA LEU A 39 1.61 4.38 -12.17
C LEU A 39 0.85 5.08 -11.04
N ILE A 40 1.13 6.37 -10.82
CA ILE A 40 0.45 7.20 -9.80
C ILE A 40 -1.02 7.38 -10.14
N ALA A 41 -1.35 7.67 -11.40
CA ALA A 41 -2.74 7.82 -11.82
C ALA A 41 -3.55 6.53 -11.57
N ALA A 42 -2.96 5.36 -11.84
CA ALA A 42 -3.58 4.07 -11.55
C ALA A 42 -3.75 3.82 -10.03
N ALA A 43 -2.80 4.25 -9.20
CA ALA A 43 -2.93 4.18 -7.75
C ALA A 43 -4.04 5.12 -7.22
N GLU A 44 -4.04 6.38 -7.64
CA GLU A 44 -5.05 7.36 -7.24
C GLU A 44 -6.46 6.98 -7.72
N ASN A 45 -6.59 6.31 -8.87
CA ASN A 45 -7.86 5.80 -9.40
C ASN A 45 -8.53 4.74 -8.51
N GLN A 46 -7.83 4.21 -7.51
CA GLN A 46 -8.38 3.30 -6.51
C GLN A 46 -9.02 4.02 -5.32
N ILE A 47 -8.74 5.32 -5.12
CA ILE A 47 -9.32 6.12 -4.05
C ILE A 47 -10.83 6.23 -4.28
N GLY A 48 -11.62 5.90 -3.26
CA GLY A 48 -13.08 5.82 -3.36
C GLY A 48 -13.60 4.57 -4.07
N LYS A 49 -12.72 3.66 -4.52
CA LYS A 49 -13.09 2.34 -5.04
C LYS A 49 -12.67 1.24 -4.09
N THR A 50 -11.42 1.23 -3.63
CA THR A 50 -10.95 0.35 -2.55
C THR A 50 -11.39 0.95 -1.22
N LEU A 51 -12.41 0.37 -0.59
CA LEU A 51 -13.10 0.94 0.56
C LEU A 51 -12.70 0.30 1.89
N TRP A 52 -12.31 -0.97 1.87
CA TRP A 52 -12.06 -1.75 3.08
C TRP A 52 -10.71 -2.44 3.06
N TYR A 53 -10.13 -2.59 4.24
CA TYR A 53 -8.95 -3.41 4.43
C TYR A 53 -9.35 -4.88 4.64
N ASP A 54 -8.99 -5.76 3.69
CA ASP A 54 -9.30 -7.19 3.74
C ASP A 54 -8.06 -8.03 3.39
N GLY A 55 -7.43 -8.57 4.43
CA GLY A 55 -6.26 -9.45 4.34
C GLY A 55 -6.58 -10.93 4.30
N ALA A 56 -7.85 -11.31 4.09
CA ALA A 56 -8.23 -12.71 3.99
C ALA A 56 -7.51 -13.41 2.83
N TYR A 57 -7.21 -14.69 3.04
CA TYR A 57 -6.75 -15.57 1.98
C TYR A 57 -7.91 -15.87 1.03
N VAL A 58 -7.69 -15.69 -0.26
CA VAL A 58 -8.70 -15.91 -1.30
C VAL A 58 -8.04 -16.64 -2.47
N PRO A 59 -8.65 -17.70 -3.03
CA PRO A 59 -8.21 -18.29 -4.29
C PRO A 59 -8.33 -17.27 -5.42
N LEU A 60 -7.26 -17.06 -6.17
CA LEU A 60 -7.18 -16.11 -7.28
C LEU A 60 -6.96 -16.84 -8.59
N SER A 61 -7.41 -16.26 -9.70
CA SER A 61 -6.93 -16.64 -11.01
C SER A 61 -5.43 -16.36 -11.14
N TYR A 62 -4.78 -17.02 -12.09
CA TYR A 62 -3.36 -16.82 -12.35
C TYR A 62 -3.04 -17.04 -13.83
N PRO A 63 -2.30 -16.12 -14.50
CA PRO A 63 -1.89 -14.80 -14.01
C PRO A 63 -3.06 -13.80 -13.95
N GLY A 64 -2.82 -12.59 -13.45
CA GLY A 64 -3.79 -11.48 -13.44
C GLY A 64 -4.94 -11.59 -12.46
N GLY A 65 -4.86 -12.46 -11.45
CA GLY A 65 -5.83 -12.53 -10.37
C GLY A 65 -5.76 -11.34 -9.41
N ASP A 66 -6.92 -10.99 -8.89
CA ASP A 66 -7.09 -9.92 -7.91
C ASP A 66 -8.31 -10.21 -7.03
N VAL A 67 -8.32 -9.64 -5.83
CA VAL A 67 -9.53 -9.56 -5.01
C VAL A 67 -10.48 -8.48 -5.57
N PRO A 68 -11.78 -8.51 -5.23
CA PRO A 68 -12.72 -7.48 -5.67
C PRO A 68 -12.22 -6.06 -5.38
N ILE A 69 -12.49 -5.11 -6.29
CA ILE A 69 -11.95 -3.74 -6.23
C ILE A 69 -12.32 -3.02 -4.93
N GLU A 70 -13.46 -3.34 -4.33
CA GLU A 70 -13.92 -2.70 -3.09
C GLU A 70 -13.06 -3.03 -1.87
N ARG A 71 -12.19 -4.02 -1.97
CA ARG A 71 -11.35 -4.50 -0.87
C ARG A 71 -9.90 -4.69 -1.28
N GLY A 72 -9.04 -4.85 -0.29
CA GLY A 72 -7.64 -5.21 -0.46
C GLY A 72 -6.80 -4.77 0.73
N VAL A 73 -5.52 -5.07 0.69
CA VAL A 73 -4.50 -4.60 1.64
C VAL A 73 -3.60 -3.56 1.00
N CYS A 74 -2.56 -3.12 1.72
CA CYS A 74 -1.59 -2.14 1.22
C CYS A 74 -0.90 -2.58 -0.08
N THR A 75 -0.54 -3.86 -0.21
CA THR A 75 0.11 -4.40 -1.41
C THR A 75 -0.82 -4.41 -2.61
N ASP A 76 -2.10 -4.71 -2.46
CA ASP A 76 -3.06 -4.76 -3.57
C ASP A 76 -3.17 -3.41 -4.28
N VAL A 77 -3.04 -2.30 -3.55
CA VAL A 77 -2.98 -0.96 -4.13
C VAL A 77 -1.80 -0.82 -5.08
N VAL A 78 -0.62 -1.27 -4.66
CA VAL A 78 0.59 -1.23 -5.47
C VAL A 78 0.48 -2.20 -6.66
N ILE A 79 -0.01 -3.42 -6.45
CA ILE A 79 -0.19 -4.45 -7.48
C ILE A 79 -1.10 -3.93 -8.60
N ARG A 80 -2.27 -3.38 -8.25
CA ARG A 80 -3.20 -2.78 -9.22
C ARG A 80 -2.59 -1.60 -9.94
N ALA A 81 -1.84 -0.75 -9.25
CA ALA A 81 -1.17 0.38 -9.88
C ALA A 81 -0.17 -0.07 -10.96
N PHE A 82 0.67 -1.08 -10.66
CA PHE A 82 1.61 -1.64 -11.64
C PHE A 82 0.89 -2.29 -12.82
N ARG A 83 -0.20 -3.02 -12.56
CA ARG A 83 -0.97 -3.69 -13.61
C ARG A 83 -1.67 -2.69 -14.53
N ASP A 84 -2.42 -1.76 -13.97
CA ASP A 84 -3.26 -0.84 -14.74
C ASP A 84 -2.45 0.31 -15.35
N GLY A 85 -1.41 0.76 -14.65
CA GLY A 85 -0.57 1.89 -15.08
C GLY A 85 0.53 1.49 -16.05
N LEU A 86 1.13 0.31 -15.86
CA LEU A 86 2.33 -0.12 -16.60
C LEU A 86 2.15 -1.44 -17.35
N GLY A 87 1.04 -2.15 -17.18
CA GLY A 87 0.86 -3.49 -17.74
C GLY A 87 1.75 -4.55 -17.07
N ILE A 88 2.25 -4.27 -15.86
CA ILE A 88 3.16 -5.15 -15.11
C ILE A 88 2.36 -5.94 -14.08
N ASP A 89 2.26 -7.26 -14.26
CA ASP A 89 1.58 -8.11 -13.29
C ASP A 89 2.53 -8.59 -12.18
N LEU A 90 2.50 -7.93 -11.02
CA LEU A 90 3.28 -8.34 -9.86
C LEU A 90 2.84 -9.69 -9.29
N GLN A 91 1.61 -10.16 -9.53
CA GLN A 91 1.21 -11.52 -9.15
C GLN A 91 2.09 -12.55 -9.87
N GLU A 92 2.15 -12.45 -11.20
CA GLU A 92 2.96 -13.32 -12.03
C GLU A 92 4.45 -13.20 -11.69
N LEU A 93 5.00 -11.98 -11.72
CA LEU A 93 6.43 -11.76 -11.60
C LEU A 93 7.01 -12.20 -10.25
N VAL A 94 6.28 -11.93 -9.16
CA VAL A 94 6.72 -12.36 -7.81
C VAL A 94 6.62 -13.87 -7.69
N HIS A 95 5.50 -14.48 -8.12
CA HIS A 95 5.32 -15.93 -8.04
C HIS A 95 6.40 -16.68 -8.84
N GLU A 96 6.65 -16.27 -10.09
CA GLU A 96 7.65 -16.93 -10.93
C GLU A 96 9.08 -16.76 -10.41
N ASP A 97 9.41 -15.62 -9.80
CA ASP A 97 10.70 -15.47 -9.12
C ASP A 97 10.81 -16.35 -7.87
N MET A 98 9.73 -16.44 -7.08
CA MET A 98 9.66 -17.36 -5.94
C MET A 98 9.77 -18.82 -6.37
N ARG A 99 9.20 -19.24 -7.50
CA ARG A 99 9.37 -20.61 -8.04
C ARG A 99 10.83 -20.95 -8.32
N ARG A 100 11.62 -19.99 -8.79
CA ARG A 100 13.05 -20.19 -9.09
C ARG A 100 13.95 -20.05 -7.85
N ALA A 101 13.54 -19.26 -6.87
CA ALA A 101 14.41 -18.85 -5.76
C ALA A 101 13.70 -18.84 -4.40
N PHE A 102 12.79 -19.79 -4.14
CA PHE A 102 11.94 -19.80 -2.94
C PHE A 102 12.74 -19.68 -1.63
N ALA A 103 13.92 -20.30 -1.56
CA ALA A 103 14.79 -20.24 -0.39
C ALA A 103 15.33 -18.82 -0.08
N SER A 104 15.29 -17.88 -1.02
CA SER A 104 15.67 -16.48 -0.81
C SER A 104 14.55 -15.64 -0.19
N TYR A 105 13.32 -16.17 -0.11
CA TYR A 105 12.16 -15.47 0.43
C TYR A 105 11.91 -15.80 1.91
N PRO A 106 11.22 -14.92 2.66
CA PRO A 106 10.99 -15.13 4.09
C PRO A 106 10.18 -16.39 4.37
N ARG A 107 10.65 -17.21 5.31
CA ARG A 107 9.98 -18.46 5.74
C ARG A 107 9.01 -18.27 6.92
N ILE A 108 8.57 -17.04 7.16
CA ILE A 108 7.78 -16.65 8.35
C ILE A 108 6.33 -17.18 8.34
N TRP A 109 5.89 -17.80 7.25
CA TRP A 109 4.55 -18.39 7.10
C TRP A 109 4.54 -19.92 7.05
N GLY A 110 5.68 -20.58 7.24
CA GLY A 110 5.76 -22.06 7.25
C GLY A 110 5.38 -22.73 5.92
N LEU A 111 5.41 -22.01 4.80
CA LEU A 111 5.12 -22.58 3.48
C LEU A 111 6.31 -23.40 2.95
N GLU A 112 6.01 -24.52 2.31
CA GLU A 112 7.01 -25.39 1.68
C GLU A 112 7.28 -25.03 0.21
N LYS A 113 6.38 -24.27 -0.41
CA LYS A 113 6.45 -23.84 -1.81
C LYS A 113 5.78 -22.47 -2.00
N PRO A 114 6.05 -21.77 -3.12
CA PRO A 114 5.32 -20.57 -3.51
C PRO A 114 3.82 -20.81 -3.66
N ASP A 115 3.03 -19.76 -3.46
CA ASP A 115 1.58 -19.77 -3.58
C ASP A 115 1.09 -18.51 -4.32
N SER A 116 0.68 -18.70 -5.59
CA SER A 116 0.25 -17.61 -6.48
C SER A 116 -0.96 -16.83 -5.98
N ASN A 117 -1.72 -17.36 -5.01
CA ASN A 117 -2.86 -16.68 -4.40
C ASN A 117 -2.44 -15.58 -3.41
N ILE A 118 -1.21 -15.64 -2.87
CA ILE A 118 -0.81 -14.78 -1.76
C ILE A 118 0.62 -14.22 -1.85
N ASP A 119 1.48 -14.78 -2.70
CA ASP A 119 2.91 -14.42 -2.78
C ASP A 119 3.14 -12.90 -2.92
N HIS A 120 2.49 -12.30 -3.92
CA HIS A 120 2.55 -10.87 -4.22
C HIS A 120 1.86 -9.98 -3.18
N ARG A 121 0.91 -10.53 -2.42
CA ARG A 121 0.14 -9.77 -1.42
C ARG A 121 0.90 -9.56 -0.10
N ARG A 122 2.15 -10.03 0.00
CA ARG A 122 3.00 -9.94 1.20
C ARG A 122 4.12 -8.92 0.99
N VAL A 123 4.13 -7.87 1.82
CA VAL A 123 5.18 -6.83 1.78
C VAL A 123 6.60 -7.44 1.86
N PRO A 124 6.92 -8.39 2.75
CA PRO A 124 8.27 -8.97 2.79
C PRO A 124 8.67 -9.72 1.50
N ASN A 125 7.71 -10.29 0.78
CA ASN A 125 7.98 -10.91 -0.52
C ASN A 125 8.27 -9.85 -1.58
N LEU A 126 7.52 -8.74 -1.60
CA LEU A 126 7.79 -7.62 -2.51
C LEU A 126 9.15 -6.98 -2.25
N GLN A 127 9.56 -6.82 -1.00
CA GLN A 127 10.90 -6.32 -0.64
C GLN A 127 12.01 -7.19 -1.25
N VAL A 128 11.91 -8.52 -1.09
CA VAL A 128 12.87 -9.47 -1.67
C VAL A 128 12.82 -9.44 -3.19
N PHE A 129 11.63 -9.43 -3.79
CA PHE A 129 11.46 -9.35 -5.23
C PHE A 129 12.12 -8.10 -5.82
N PHE A 130 11.80 -6.90 -5.30
CA PHE A 130 12.39 -5.65 -5.80
C PHE A 130 13.92 -5.63 -5.64
N SER A 131 14.44 -6.14 -4.52
CA SER A 131 15.88 -6.27 -4.31
C SER A 131 16.53 -7.19 -5.35
N ARG A 132 15.94 -8.36 -5.60
CA ARG A 132 16.42 -9.31 -6.62
C ARG A 132 16.32 -8.77 -8.04
N ARG A 133 15.39 -7.84 -8.29
CA ARG A 133 15.27 -7.08 -9.54
C ARG A 133 16.21 -5.86 -9.62
N LYS A 134 17.12 -5.67 -8.65
CA LYS A 134 18.04 -4.52 -8.58
C LYS A 134 17.32 -3.17 -8.56
N ALA A 135 16.12 -3.14 -7.97
CA ALA A 135 15.30 -1.94 -7.88
C ALA A 135 15.50 -1.17 -6.56
N SER A 136 16.25 -1.72 -5.60
CA SER A 136 16.50 -1.09 -4.31
C SER A 136 17.28 0.22 -4.45
N LEU A 137 16.82 1.23 -3.72
CA LEU A 137 17.49 2.52 -3.51
C LEU A 137 17.79 2.69 -2.01
N PRO A 138 18.74 3.58 -1.64
CA PRO A 138 18.98 3.90 -0.23
C PRO A 138 17.73 4.48 0.43
N VAL A 139 17.50 4.08 1.68
CA VAL A 139 16.58 4.77 2.58
C VAL A 139 17.29 6.00 3.14
N SER A 140 16.61 7.14 3.16
CA SER A 140 17.15 8.44 3.57
C SER A 140 16.09 9.25 4.31
N SER A 141 16.51 10.23 5.11
CA SER A 141 15.62 11.26 5.65
C SER A 141 15.40 12.44 4.67
N ASP A 142 16.11 12.46 3.55
CA ASP A 142 15.96 13.48 2.51
C ASP A 142 14.77 13.15 1.58
N ALA A 143 13.69 13.93 1.71
CA ALA A 143 12.46 13.78 0.92
C ALA A 143 12.71 13.88 -0.59
N SER A 144 13.72 14.65 -1.03
CA SER A 144 13.98 14.89 -2.45
C SER A 144 14.48 13.65 -3.20
N LEU A 145 14.94 12.62 -2.49
CA LEU A 145 15.39 11.35 -3.06
C LEU A 145 14.23 10.40 -3.42
N TYR A 146 13.03 10.67 -2.90
CA TYR A 146 11.82 9.88 -3.12
C TYR A 146 11.04 10.48 -4.28
N LEU A 147 11.21 9.91 -5.47
CA LEU A 147 10.65 10.45 -6.71
C LEU A 147 9.27 9.86 -7.02
N PRO A 148 8.46 10.56 -7.83
CA PRO A 148 7.14 10.08 -8.22
C PRO A 148 7.22 8.71 -8.92
N GLY A 149 6.47 7.73 -8.42
CA GLY A 149 6.47 6.35 -8.91
C GLY A 149 7.37 5.40 -8.11
N ASP A 150 8.12 5.89 -7.12
CA ASP A 150 8.85 5.04 -6.20
C ASP A 150 7.91 4.29 -5.26
N VAL A 151 8.37 3.13 -4.80
CA VAL A 151 7.69 2.29 -3.82
C VAL A 151 8.49 2.32 -2.53
N VAL A 152 7.81 2.57 -1.42
CA VAL A 152 8.42 2.54 -0.08
C VAL A 152 7.74 1.49 0.78
N THR A 153 8.52 0.84 1.63
CA THR A 153 8.01 -0.05 2.67
C THR A 153 8.36 0.52 4.03
N MET A 154 7.49 0.27 5.01
CA MET A 154 7.64 0.79 6.37
C MET A 154 7.07 -0.19 7.40
N THR A 155 7.38 0.04 8.68
CA THR A 155 6.80 -0.70 9.80
C THR A 155 5.78 0.18 10.52
N VAL A 156 4.51 -0.23 10.51
CA VAL A 156 3.42 0.51 11.15
C VAL A 156 3.09 -0.04 12.53
N ALA A 157 2.18 0.63 13.25
CA ALA A 157 1.77 0.26 14.60
C ALA A 157 1.49 -1.25 14.75
N GLY A 158 2.08 -1.85 15.79
CA GLY A 158 2.06 -3.29 16.04
C GLY A 158 3.11 -4.09 15.27
N GLY A 159 4.15 -3.44 14.73
CA GLY A 159 5.26 -4.11 14.04
C GLY A 159 4.87 -4.69 12.68
N ARG A 160 3.81 -4.17 12.07
CA ARG A 160 3.24 -4.74 10.83
C ARG A 160 3.93 -4.13 9.60
N PRO A 161 4.38 -4.94 8.63
CA PRO A 161 4.87 -4.43 7.36
C PRO A 161 3.80 -3.67 6.59
N HIS A 162 4.18 -2.56 5.96
CA HIS A 162 3.32 -1.73 5.14
C HIS A 162 4.07 -1.27 3.89
N ILE A 163 3.32 -0.95 2.83
CA ILE A 163 3.86 -0.50 1.54
C ILE A 163 3.02 0.67 1.01
N ALA A 164 3.68 1.58 0.32
CA ALA A 164 3.04 2.75 -0.28
C ALA A 164 3.72 3.14 -1.60
N LEU A 165 2.99 3.82 -2.46
CA LEU A 165 3.49 4.40 -3.70
C LEU A 165 3.69 5.91 -3.53
N VAL A 166 4.89 6.41 -3.80
CA VAL A 166 5.25 7.84 -3.75
C VAL A 166 4.64 8.59 -4.93
N THR A 167 3.99 9.71 -4.67
CA THR A 167 3.35 10.55 -5.71
C THR A 167 4.13 11.82 -6.02
N HIS A 168 3.65 12.57 -7.01
CA HIS A 168 4.15 13.90 -7.35
C HIS A 168 3.53 15.02 -6.49
N ARG A 169 2.53 14.72 -5.65
CA ARG A 169 1.79 15.73 -4.89
C ARG A 169 2.54 16.06 -3.61
N ALA A 170 2.59 17.34 -3.26
CA ALA A 170 3.26 17.80 -2.05
C ALA A 170 2.36 17.65 -0.81
N SER A 171 2.99 17.41 0.34
CA SER A 171 2.39 17.60 1.65
C SER A 171 1.92 19.05 1.85
N ASN A 172 1.05 19.28 2.84
CA ASN A 172 0.51 20.61 3.12
C ASN A 172 1.60 21.66 3.45
N ASP A 173 2.73 21.23 4.01
CA ASP A 173 3.90 22.07 4.29
C ASP A 173 4.87 22.19 3.09
N GLY A 174 4.62 21.47 2.00
CA GLY A 174 5.46 21.45 0.79
C GLY A 174 6.77 20.66 0.93
N LEU A 175 7.03 20.01 2.06
CA LEU A 175 8.35 19.46 2.40
C LEU A 175 8.60 18.03 1.92
N ARG A 176 7.55 17.29 1.54
CA ARG A 176 7.67 15.88 1.15
C ARG A 176 6.55 15.45 0.19
N PRO A 177 6.74 14.37 -0.58
CA PRO A 177 5.67 13.85 -1.42
C PRO A 177 4.65 13.07 -0.59
N LEU A 178 3.39 13.17 -0.98
CA LEU A 178 2.32 12.30 -0.48
C LEU A 178 2.44 10.90 -1.07
N CYS A 179 1.87 9.92 -0.37
CA CYS A 179 1.88 8.53 -0.81
C CYS A 179 0.46 7.97 -0.94
N VAL A 180 0.24 7.11 -1.94
CA VAL A 180 -0.99 6.31 -2.06
C VAL A 180 -0.79 4.95 -1.39
N HIS A 181 -1.71 4.58 -0.51
CA HIS A 181 -1.68 3.30 0.23
C HIS A 181 -3.06 2.92 0.77
N ASN A 182 -3.16 1.76 1.42
CA ASN A 182 -4.35 1.35 2.19
C ASN A 182 -3.91 0.77 3.56
N ILE A 183 -4.31 1.40 4.66
CA ILE A 183 -3.95 1.00 6.04
C ILE A 183 -5.18 0.87 6.97
N GLY A 184 -6.32 0.45 6.44
CA GLY A 184 -7.50 0.13 7.27
C GLY A 184 -8.80 0.73 6.73
N ALA A 185 -8.72 1.92 6.15
CA ALA A 185 -9.89 2.71 5.76
C ALA A 185 -9.92 3.01 4.25
N GLY A 186 -9.55 2.00 3.45
CA GLY A 186 -9.52 2.07 2.00
C GLY A 186 -8.24 2.67 1.42
N ALA A 187 -8.18 2.75 0.09
CA ALA A 187 -7.08 3.43 -0.60
C ALA A 187 -7.17 4.95 -0.38
N ARG A 188 -6.05 5.56 0.02
CA ARG A 188 -5.96 6.98 0.34
C ARG A 188 -4.65 7.58 -0.14
N LEU A 189 -4.68 8.88 -0.38
CA LEU A 189 -3.51 9.73 -0.56
C LEU A 189 -3.24 10.44 0.77
N GLU A 190 -2.17 10.06 1.47
CA GLU A 190 -1.86 10.62 2.79
C GLU A 190 -0.36 10.91 2.93
N ASP A 191 -0.06 11.76 3.91
CA ASP A 191 1.28 12.17 4.25
C ASP A 191 1.93 11.16 5.20
N ILE A 192 2.44 10.05 4.64
CA ILE A 192 2.94 8.91 5.41
C ILE A 192 4.43 8.59 5.20
N LEU A 193 5.13 9.30 4.29
CA LEU A 193 6.50 8.93 3.88
C LEU A 193 7.46 8.79 5.07
N PHE A 194 7.36 9.68 6.06
CA PHE A 194 8.18 9.68 7.27
C PHE A 194 7.35 9.57 8.55
N ALA A 195 6.07 9.17 8.44
CA ALA A 195 5.22 8.94 9.60
C ALA A 195 5.56 7.63 10.34
N PHE A 196 6.29 6.73 9.67
CA PHE A 196 6.67 5.41 10.14
C PHE A 196 8.12 5.09 9.74
N ASP A 197 8.72 4.11 10.40
CA ASP A 197 10.09 3.68 10.11
C ASP A 197 10.17 3.04 8.72
N LEU A 198 10.88 3.69 7.80
CA LEU A 198 11.13 3.15 6.47
C LEU A 198 12.03 1.92 6.53
N THR A 199 11.59 0.84 5.89
CA THR A 199 12.28 -0.45 5.80
C THR A 199 12.77 -0.76 4.38
N GLY A 200 12.38 0.05 3.40
CA GLY A 200 12.76 -0.14 2.01
C GLY A 200 12.33 1.01 1.11
N HIS A 201 13.10 1.21 0.05
CA HIS A 201 12.86 2.22 -0.98
C HIS A 201 13.25 1.60 -2.32
N TYR A 202 12.35 1.66 -3.31
CA TYR A 202 12.49 0.94 -4.56
C TYR A 202 12.00 1.77 -5.74
N ARG A 203 12.71 1.67 -6.87
CA ARG A 203 12.27 2.21 -8.16
C ARG A 203 12.26 1.10 -9.19
N PHE A 204 11.07 0.64 -9.55
CA PHE A 204 10.87 -0.48 -10.48
C PHE A 204 10.03 -0.03 -11.68
N ARG A 205 10.57 -0.24 -12.89
CA ARG A 205 10.00 0.26 -14.15
C ARG A 205 10.21 -0.70 -15.34
N GLN A 206 10.36 -1.99 -15.03
CA GLN A 206 10.89 -3.02 -15.95
C GLN A 206 10.10 -3.11 -17.25
#